data_AF-A0A9Q1GIH6-F1
#
_entry.id   AF-A0A9Q1GIH6-F1
#
_cell.length_a   1.000
_cell.length_b   1.000
_cell.length_c   1.000
_cell.angle_alpha   90.00
_cell.angle_beta   90.00
_cell.angle_gamma   90.00
#
_symmetry.space_group_name_H-M   'P 1'
#
loop_
_entity.id
_entity.type
_entity.pdbx_description
1 polymer ?
#
loop_
_entity_poly.entity_id
_entity_poly.type
_entity_poly.pdbx_seq_one_letter_code
_entity_poly.pdbx_strand_id
1 'polypeptide(L)'
;MKKSLFYEITLEQYWEEIFSKENEGGGEGEAIVVDTMVKTEEAQVYGMEPVIEVNLVLGFLCFMASNDGGGGPSASSTNAKLGRRVRLALSLVVFEAMRGIQIERGWMENQEVDVRVERIEEVRRRRRGNRVEEDWLLCVDRELLESFLVRRMDGVLILEYNFRHAHKIQCKWD
;
A
#
# COMPACT_ATOMS: atom_id res chain seq x y z
N MET A 1 26.98 -0.56 -22.82
CA MET A 1 25.72 -0.86 -22.11
C MET A 1 25.98 -2.01 -21.15
N LYS A 2 25.99 -1.78 -19.83
CA LYS A 2 26.16 -2.84 -18.79
C LYS A 2 24.92 -2.99 -17.89
N LYS A 3 23.81 -2.38 -18.28
CA LYS A 3 22.52 -2.37 -17.57
C LYS A 3 21.44 -2.61 -18.62
N SER A 4 20.46 -3.43 -18.28
CA SER A 4 19.42 -3.96 -19.17
C SER A 4 18.78 -2.86 -20.03
N LEU A 5 18.64 -3.11 -21.34
CA LEU A 5 17.96 -2.20 -22.26
C LEU A 5 16.44 -2.27 -22.14
N PHE A 6 15.95 -3.39 -21.66
CA PHE A 6 14.54 -3.68 -21.47
C PHE A 6 14.25 -3.88 -19.98
N TYR A 7 13.00 -3.63 -19.63
CA TYR A 7 12.44 -3.81 -18.30
C TYR A 7 11.09 -4.51 -18.46
N GLU A 8 10.71 -5.26 -17.45
CA GLU A 8 9.41 -5.89 -17.32
C GLU A 8 8.58 -5.12 -16.31
N ILE A 9 7.29 -4.93 -16.60
CA ILE A 9 6.31 -4.38 -15.67
C ILE A 9 5.21 -5.43 -15.52
N THR A 10 5.01 -5.91 -14.29
CA THR A 10 3.90 -6.81 -13.95
C THR A 10 2.93 -6.10 -13.02
N LEU A 11 1.66 -6.48 -13.09
CA LEU A 11 0.64 -6.08 -12.13
C LEU A 11 0.25 -7.31 -11.30
N GLU A 12 0.50 -7.25 -9.99
CA GLU A 12 0.15 -8.30 -9.04
C GLU A 12 -0.99 -7.84 -8.13
N GLN A 13 -1.84 -8.77 -7.69
CA GLN A 13 -2.99 -8.48 -6.82
C GLN A 13 -2.96 -9.41 -5.60
N TYR A 14 -3.15 -8.85 -4.41
CA TYR A 14 -3.27 -9.63 -3.19
C TYR A 14 -4.17 -8.92 -2.16
N TRP A 15 -4.60 -9.69 -1.17
CA TRP A 15 -5.37 -9.19 -0.03
C TRP A 15 -4.43 -8.99 1.15
N GLU A 16 -4.27 -7.76 1.60
CA GLU A 16 -3.45 -7.42 2.77
C GLU A 16 -4.33 -7.20 4.00
N GLU A 17 -3.95 -7.76 5.15
CA GLU A 17 -4.67 -7.55 6.41
C GLU A 17 -4.42 -6.13 6.93
N ILE A 18 -5.51 -5.40 7.18
CA ILE A 18 -5.48 -4.02 7.70
C ILE A 18 -5.97 -3.93 9.15
N PHE A 19 -6.71 -4.94 9.61
CA PHE A 19 -7.26 -5.01 10.95
C PHE A 19 -7.62 -6.45 11.33
N SER A 20 -7.42 -6.79 12.60
CA SER A 20 -7.92 -8.02 13.19
C SER A 20 -8.40 -7.80 14.63
N LYS A 21 -9.48 -8.48 15.02
CA LYS A 21 -10.04 -8.45 16.37
C LYS A 21 -10.47 -9.86 16.79
N GLU A 22 -9.90 -10.33 17.88
CA GLU A 22 -10.30 -11.59 18.53
C GLU A 22 -11.46 -11.34 19.51
N ASN A 23 -12.31 -12.36 19.70
CA ASN A 23 -13.36 -12.33 20.70
C ASN A 23 -12.80 -12.61 22.09
N GLU A 24 -12.82 -11.61 22.96
CA GLU A 24 -12.32 -11.72 24.34
C GLU A 24 -13.33 -12.35 25.31
N GLY A 25 -14.51 -12.78 24.84
CA GLY A 25 -15.45 -13.61 25.60
C GLY A 25 -15.87 -12.96 26.92
N GLY A 26 -16.51 -11.80 26.86
CA GLY A 26 -16.96 -11.11 28.09
C GLY A 26 -17.74 -9.81 27.91
N GLY A 27 -17.90 -9.30 26.68
CA GLY A 27 -18.64 -8.07 26.41
C GLY A 27 -20.07 -8.37 25.96
N GLU A 28 -21.06 -7.65 26.51
CA GLU A 28 -22.41 -7.65 25.93
C GLU A 28 -22.37 -6.95 24.57
N GLY A 29 -22.38 -7.71 23.47
CA GLY A 29 -22.92 -7.25 22.20
C GLY A 29 -22.27 -6.00 21.61
N GLU A 30 -20.95 -5.88 21.77
CA GLU A 30 -20.18 -4.74 21.30
C GLU A 30 -20.02 -4.80 19.76
N ALA A 31 -20.28 -3.69 19.09
CA ALA A 31 -20.01 -3.59 17.66
C ALA A 31 -18.50 -3.46 17.45
N ILE A 32 -17.95 -4.10 16.41
CA ILE A 32 -16.54 -3.96 16.08
C ILE A 32 -16.36 -2.65 15.34
N VAL A 33 -15.63 -1.72 15.94
CA VAL A 33 -15.25 -0.46 15.30
C VAL A 33 -13.89 -0.65 14.64
N VAL A 34 -13.90 -0.64 13.32
CA VAL A 34 -12.69 -0.61 12.48
C VAL A 34 -12.39 0.86 12.25
N ASP A 35 -11.23 1.29 12.74
CA ASP A 35 -10.71 2.65 12.55
C ASP A 35 -9.22 2.55 12.25
N THR A 36 -8.88 2.58 10.97
CA THR A 36 -7.50 2.46 10.51
C THR A 36 -7.20 3.47 9.40
N MET A 37 -5.97 3.98 9.37
CA MET A 37 -5.50 4.88 8.34
C MET A 37 -4.73 4.07 7.31
N VAL A 38 -5.13 4.17 6.04
CA VAL A 38 -4.54 3.42 4.95
C VAL A 38 -4.05 4.38 3.89
N LYS A 39 -2.77 4.27 3.50
CA LYS A 39 -2.23 5.01 2.36
C LYS A 39 -2.95 4.57 1.08
N THR A 40 -3.31 5.45 0.16
CA THR A 40 -3.96 5.07 -1.10
C THR A 40 -2.95 4.70 -2.19
N GLU A 41 -1.75 5.29 -2.10
CA GLU A 41 -0.63 5.04 -3.00
C GLU A 41 0.68 4.96 -2.20
N GLU A 42 1.56 4.03 -2.56
CA GLU A 42 2.89 3.92 -1.97
C GLU A 42 3.91 3.48 -3.01
N ALA A 43 5.13 4.03 -2.97
CA ALA A 43 6.21 3.65 -3.86
C ALA A 43 7.43 3.17 -3.09
N GLN A 44 8.14 2.19 -3.63
CA GLN A 44 9.43 1.74 -3.11
C GLN A 44 10.44 1.58 -4.24
N VAL A 45 11.64 2.13 -4.06
CA VAL A 45 12.76 1.99 -4.99
C VAL A 45 13.85 1.15 -4.34
N TYR A 46 14.07 -0.06 -4.85
CA TYR A 46 14.92 -1.07 -4.21
C TYR A 46 14.58 -1.30 -2.73
N GLY A 47 13.28 -1.31 -2.39
CA GLY A 47 12.78 -1.49 -1.02
C GLY A 47 12.96 -0.28 -0.10
N MET A 48 13.22 0.91 -0.66
CA MET A 48 13.35 2.16 0.10
C MET A 48 12.26 3.13 -0.32
N GLU A 49 11.62 3.78 0.65
CA GLU A 49 10.64 4.84 0.39
C GLU A 49 11.34 6.04 -0.30
N PRO A 50 10.91 6.42 -1.51
CA PRO A 50 11.53 7.51 -2.25
C PRO A 50 10.81 8.84 -1.98
N VAL A 51 11.52 9.94 -2.14
CA VAL A 51 10.90 11.23 -2.45
C VAL A 51 10.54 11.23 -3.93
N ILE A 52 9.29 11.57 -4.25
CA ILE A 52 8.78 11.63 -5.62
C ILE A 52 8.70 13.08 -6.09
N GLU A 53 9.27 13.36 -7.25
CA GLU A 53 9.23 14.68 -7.89
C GLU A 53 8.70 14.54 -9.32
N VAL A 54 7.71 15.35 -9.68
CA VAL A 54 7.13 15.37 -11.03
C VAL A 54 7.82 16.44 -11.86
N ASN A 55 8.38 16.04 -13.01
CA ASN A 55 8.90 16.99 -13.99
C ASN A 55 8.01 17.01 -15.23
N LEU A 56 7.04 17.93 -15.26
CA LEU A 56 6.09 18.08 -16.37
C LEU A 56 6.75 18.53 -17.67
N VAL A 57 7.85 19.30 -17.59
CA VAL A 57 8.56 19.81 -18.78
C VAL A 57 9.24 18.68 -19.54
N LEU A 58 9.84 17.74 -18.81
CA LEU A 58 10.53 16.59 -19.39
C LEU A 58 9.61 15.38 -19.55
N GLY A 59 8.46 15.35 -18.87
CA GLY A 59 7.50 14.25 -18.95
C GLY A 59 7.95 13.00 -18.18
N PHE A 60 8.54 13.19 -16.99
CA PHE A 60 8.99 12.08 -16.14
C PHE A 60 8.63 12.29 -14.66
N LEU A 61 8.38 11.18 -13.97
CA LEU A 61 8.34 11.05 -12.52
C LEU A 61 9.73 10.61 -12.02
N CYS A 62 10.31 11.35 -11.09
CA CYS A 62 11.62 11.07 -10.51
C CYS A 62 11.46 10.56 -9.08
N PHE A 63 11.94 9.35 -8.82
CA PHE A 63 12.00 8.74 -7.49
C PHE A 63 13.43 8.85 -6.96
N MET A 64 13.58 9.44 -5.78
CA MET A 64 14.86 9.65 -5.11
C MET A 64 14.86 8.91 -3.77
N ALA A 65 15.58 7.78 -3.71
CA ALA A 65 15.71 6.99 -2.49
C ALA A 65 17.12 7.10 -1.91
N SER A 66 17.21 7.16 -0.58
CA SER A 66 18.48 7.17 0.14
C SER A 66 18.40 6.36 1.42
N ASN A 67 19.39 5.52 1.67
CA ASN A 67 19.52 4.77 2.92
C ASN A 67 20.22 5.56 4.03
N ASP A 68 20.30 6.89 3.88
CA ASP A 68 20.83 7.76 4.93
C ASP A 68 19.78 7.78 6.03
N GLY A 69 19.99 7.00 7.10
CA GLY A 69 19.06 6.93 8.22
C GLY A 69 18.75 8.33 8.75
N GLY A 70 17.52 8.79 8.54
CA GLY A 70 16.96 10.00 9.14
C GLY A 70 16.94 11.24 8.23
N GLY A 71 15.72 11.59 7.83
CA GLY A 71 15.15 12.93 7.65
C GLY A 71 16.07 14.16 7.48
N GLY A 72 15.92 14.80 6.31
CA GLY A 72 16.11 16.24 6.15
C GLY A 72 17.42 16.67 5.48
N PRO A 73 17.43 17.84 4.81
CA PRO A 73 18.64 18.39 4.22
C PRO A 73 19.49 19.05 5.31
N SER A 74 20.30 18.27 6.01
CA SER A 74 21.39 18.83 6.82
C SER A 74 22.74 18.49 6.22
N ALA A 75 23.42 19.53 5.75
CA ALA A 75 24.84 19.50 5.49
C ALA A 75 25.64 19.22 6.78
N SER A 76 26.87 18.76 6.60
CA SER A 76 27.92 18.60 7.62
C SER A 76 27.94 17.28 8.40
N SER A 77 28.61 16.27 7.84
CA SER A 77 29.43 15.36 8.63
C SER A 77 30.52 14.75 7.75
N THR A 78 31.77 15.04 8.08
CA THR A 78 33.00 14.77 7.33
C THR A 78 33.47 13.32 7.36
N ASN A 79 32.58 12.35 7.61
CA ASN A 79 32.85 10.92 7.42
C ASN A 79 31.54 10.17 7.08
N ALA A 80 30.89 10.57 5.99
CA ALA A 80 29.70 9.88 5.51
C ALA A 80 30.11 8.50 4.97
N LYS A 81 29.70 7.42 5.66
CA LYS A 81 29.38 6.17 4.96
C LYS A 81 28.49 6.60 3.79
N LEU A 82 29.00 6.53 2.57
CA LEU A 82 28.29 7.03 1.39
C LEU A 82 27.00 6.21 1.24
N GLY A 83 25.91 6.70 1.82
CA GLY A 83 24.62 6.06 1.70
C GLY A 83 24.30 5.91 0.23
N ARG A 84 23.78 4.74 -0.12
CA ARG A 84 23.41 4.45 -1.49
C ARG A 84 22.24 5.36 -1.86
N ARG A 85 22.51 6.40 -2.64
CA ARG A 85 21.51 7.26 -3.26
C ARG A 85 21.12 6.68 -4.61
N VAL A 86 19.84 6.41 -4.80
CA VAL A 86 19.29 5.87 -6.05
C VAL A 86 18.31 6.88 -6.63
N ARG A 87 18.43 7.10 -7.94
CA ARG A 87 17.46 7.86 -8.73
C ARG A 87 16.88 6.95 -9.79
N LEU A 88 15.55 6.94 -9.89
CA LEU A 88 14.82 6.27 -10.95
C LEU A 88 13.89 7.27 -11.61
N ALA A 89 13.91 7.34 -12.94
CA ALA A 89 12.98 8.15 -13.71
C ALA A 89 12.02 7.22 -14.45
N LEU A 90 10.73 7.44 -14.30
CA LEU A 90 9.67 6.76 -15.02
C LEU A 90 9.01 7.76 -15.97
N SER A 91 8.77 7.38 -17.22
CA SER A 91 8.03 8.24 -18.15
C SER A 91 6.62 8.49 -17.61
N LEU A 92 6.18 9.74 -17.66
CA LEU A 92 4.85 10.13 -17.21
C LEU A 92 3.76 9.39 -18.00
N VAL A 93 3.99 9.14 -19.30
CA VAL A 93 3.06 8.36 -20.15
C VAL A 93 2.88 6.93 -19.64
N VAL A 94 3.97 6.29 -19.17
CA VAL A 94 3.90 4.94 -18.60
C VAL A 94 3.17 4.97 -17.26
N PHE A 95 3.48 5.96 -16.42
CA PHE A 95 2.82 6.14 -15.13
C PHE A 95 1.31 6.39 -15.28
N GLU A 96 0.91 7.27 -16.19
CA GLU A 96 -0.50 7.54 -16.50
C GLU A 96 -1.21 6.29 -17.04
N ALA A 97 -0.54 5.45 -17.83
CA ALA A 97 -1.10 4.18 -18.27
C ALA A 97 -1.31 3.20 -17.09
N MET A 98 -0.35 3.09 -16.18
CA MET A 98 -0.49 2.29 -14.96
C MET A 98 -1.69 2.77 -14.12
N ARG A 99 -1.80 4.08 -13.94
CA ARG A 99 -2.88 4.71 -13.17
C ARG A 99 -4.24 4.55 -13.86
N GLY A 100 -4.30 4.70 -15.18
CA GLY A 100 -5.51 4.48 -15.99
C GLY A 100 -6.05 3.06 -15.84
N ILE A 101 -5.18 2.04 -15.85
CA ILE A 101 -5.58 0.64 -15.60
C ILE A 101 -6.24 0.49 -14.23
N GLN A 102 -5.71 1.17 -13.20
CA GLN A 102 -6.27 1.09 -11.84
C GLN A 102 -7.61 1.83 -11.74
N ILE A 103 -7.73 3.00 -12.35
CA ILE A 103 -8.99 3.76 -12.41
C ILE A 103 -10.08 2.94 -13.09
N GLU A 104 -9.76 2.30 -14.22
CA GLU A 104 -10.71 1.41 -14.93
C GLU A 104 -11.14 0.22 -14.05
N ARG A 105 -10.24 -0.25 -13.17
CA ARG A 105 -10.51 -1.32 -12.19
C ARG A 105 -11.17 -0.82 -10.90
N GLY A 106 -11.53 0.46 -10.84
CA GLY A 106 -12.28 1.07 -9.74
C GLY A 106 -11.43 1.71 -8.65
N TRP A 107 -10.11 1.88 -8.85
CA TRP A 107 -9.29 2.69 -7.94
C TRP A 107 -9.68 4.18 -8.04
N MET A 108 -9.72 4.90 -6.91
CA MET A 108 -10.28 6.26 -6.86
C MET A 108 -9.19 7.33 -6.87
N GLU A 109 -9.16 8.11 -7.96
CA GLU A 109 -8.10 9.07 -8.32
C GLU A 109 -7.90 10.25 -7.35
N ASN A 110 -8.94 10.63 -6.61
CA ASN A 110 -9.00 11.87 -5.81
C ASN A 110 -9.17 11.59 -4.31
N GLN A 111 -8.67 10.47 -3.83
CA GLN A 111 -8.62 10.22 -2.39
C GLN A 111 -7.43 10.96 -1.77
N GLU A 112 -7.56 11.34 -0.50
CA GLU A 112 -6.40 11.79 0.28
C GLU A 112 -5.32 10.70 0.26
N VAL A 113 -4.05 11.11 0.37
CA VAL A 113 -2.90 10.18 0.37
C VAL A 113 -3.05 9.15 1.49
N ASP A 114 -3.56 9.60 2.63
CA ASP A 114 -3.99 8.75 3.72
C ASP A 114 -5.53 8.81 3.78
N VAL A 115 -6.21 7.66 3.78
CA VAL A 115 -7.66 7.56 3.93
C VAL A 115 -7.98 6.86 5.25
N ARG A 116 -8.84 7.49 6.05
CA ARG A 116 -9.39 6.86 7.25
C ARG A 116 -10.50 5.90 6.85
N VAL A 117 -10.31 4.63 7.17
CA VAL A 117 -11.31 3.59 7.05
C VAL A 117 -12.03 3.49 8.38
N GLU A 118 -13.22 4.10 8.45
CA GLU A 118 -14.14 3.95 9.58
C GLU A 118 -15.30 3.02 9.18
N ARG A 119 -15.44 1.90 9.87
CA ARG A 119 -16.57 0.99 9.68
C ARG A 119 -17.01 0.39 11.00
N ILE A 120 -18.32 0.26 11.17
CA ILE A 120 -18.92 -0.46 12.27
C ILE A 120 -19.44 -1.77 11.72
N GLU A 121 -18.89 -2.89 12.19
CA GLU A 121 -19.36 -4.23 11.87
C GLU A 121 -20.23 -4.74 13.02
N GLU A 122 -21.51 -4.95 12.74
CA GLU A 122 -22.44 -5.54 13.70
C GLU A 122 -22.19 -7.05 13.81
N VAL A 123 -21.86 -7.50 15.02
CA VAL A 123 -21.71 -8.92 15.33
C VAL A 123 -23.05 -9.64 15.11
N ARG A 124 -23.09 -10.55 14.13
CA ARG A 124 -24.29 -11.35 13.85
C ARG A 124 -24.56 -12.33 14.99
N ARG A 125 -25.64 -12.10 15.73
CA ARG A 125 -26.09 -13.00 16.81
C ARG A 125 -26.90 -14.16 16.25
N ARG A 126 -26.59 -15.39 16.66
CA ARG A 126 -27.52 -16.52 16.53
C ARG A 126 -28.15 -16.78 17.90
N ARG A 127 -29.48 -16.69 17.97
CA ARG A 127 -30.22 -17.12 19.16
C ARG A 127 -30.51 -18.61 19.07
N ARG A 128 -29.98 -19.38 20.02
CA ARG A 128 -30.34 -20.79 20.21
C ARG A 128 -30.92 -20.97 21.63
N GLY A 129 -32.24 -20.96 21.73
CA GLY A 129 -32.94 -21.02 23.02
C GLY A 129 -32.74 -19.76 23.87
N ASN A 130 -32.49 -19.93 25.17
CA ASN A 130 -32.28 -18.82 26.13
C ASN A 130 -30.82 -18.33 26.22
N ARG A 131 -29.90 -18.87 25.42
CA ARG A 131 -28.50 -18.41 25.34
C ARG A 131 -28.32 -17.55 24.09
N VAL A 132 -27.65 -16.41 24.28
CA VAL A 132 -27.05 -15.66 23.18
C VAL A 132 -25.65 -16.26 23.03
N GLU A 133 -25.42 -17.01 21.96
CA GLU A 133 -24.08 -17.47 21.61
C GLU A 133 -23.50 -16.47 20.60
N GLU A 134 -22.34 -15.92 20.95
CA GLU A 134 -21.50 -15.14 20.03
C GLU A 134 -20.56 -16.14 19.34
N ASP A 135 -21.02 -16.70 18.22
CA ASP A 135 -20.33 -17.78 17.47
C ASP A 135 -19.13 -17.29 16.64
N TRP A 136 -18.40 -16.26 17.09
CA TRP A 136 -17.20 -15.77 16.38
C TRP A 136 -16.00 -15.70 17.33
N LEU A 137 -14.85 -16.11 16.83
CA LEU A 137 -13.55 -16.13 17.48
C LEU A 137 -12.65 -15.02 16.94
N LEU A 138 -12.72 -14.72 15.64
CA LEU A 138 -11.84 -13.74 14.99
C LEU A 138 -12.55 -13.01 13.86
N CYS A 139 -12.41 -11.68 13.84
CA CYS A 139 -12.77 -10.80 12.73
C CYS A 139 -11.48 -10.31 12.06
N VAL A 140 -11.32 -10.53 10.76
CA VAL A 140 -10.18 -10.03 9.98
C VAL A 140 -10.68 -9.23 8.79
N ASP A 141 -10.23 -7.98 8.70
CA ASP A 141 -10.45 -7.13 7.54
C ASP A 141 -9.20 -7.08 6.67
N ARG A 142 -9.43 -7.29 5.37
CA ARG A 142 -8.39 -7.25 4.35
C ARG A 142 -8.73 -6.25 3.27
N GLU A 143 -7.73 -5.52 2.81
CA GLU A 143 -7.81 -4.59 1.70
C GLU A 143 -7.24 -5.21 0.43
N LEU A 144 -7.82 -4.90 -0.73
CA LEU A 144 -7.22 -5.22 -2.01
C LEU A 144 -6.04 -4.27 -2.30
N LEU A 145 -4.86 -4.86 -2.45
CA LEU A 145 -3.64 -4.19 -2.88
C LEU A 145 -3.27 -4.66 -4.29
N GLU A 146 -3.13 -3.70 -5.21
CA GLU A 146 -2.64 -3.91 -6.57
C GLU A 146 -1.26 -3.27 -6.73
N SER A 147 -0.23 -4.08 -7.03
CA SER A 147 1.16 -3.65 -7.07
C SER A 147 1.73 -3.76 -8.47
N PHE A 148 2.20 -2.64 -9.03
CA PHE A 148 3.02 -2.66 -10.23
C PHE A 148 4.48 -2.87 -9.86
N LEU A 149 5.07 -3.94 -10.39
CA LEU A 149 6.44 -4.33 -10.13
C LEU A 149 7.28 -4.17 -11.39
N VAL A 150 8.22 -3.24 -11.34
CA VAL A 150 9.16 -2.99 -12.44
C VAL A 150 10.46 -3.73 -12.17
N ARG A 151 10.79 -4.67 -13.04
CA ARG A 151 11.99 -5.50 -12.95
C ARG A 151 12.92 -5.24 -14.12
N ARG A 152 14.22 -5.28 -13.84
CA ARG A 152 15.22 -5.43 -14.88
C ARG A 152 15.15 -6.85 -15.45
N MET A 153 15.65 -7.04 -16.68
CA MET A 153 15.72 -8.39 -17.28
C MET A 153 16.55 -9.41 -16.50
N ASP A 154 17.39 -8.98 -15.55
CA ASP A 154 18.12 -9.87 -14.64
C ASP A 154 17.29 -10.27 -13.40
N GLY A 155 16.00 -9.94 -13.38
CA GLY A 155 15.05 -10.26 -12.31
C GLY A 155 15.07 -9.29 -11.14
N VAL A 156 15.97 -8.30 -11.13
CA VAL A 156 16.07 -7.35 -10.02
C VAL A 156 14.89 -6.39 -10.03
N LEU A 157 14.11 -6.37 -8.94
CA LEU A 157 13.06 -5.38 -8.69
C LEU A 157 13.68 -4.01 -8.44
N ILE A 158 13.20 -3.00 -9.18
CA ILE A 158 13.72 -1.62 -9.11
C ILE A 158 12.68 -0.62 -8.63
N LEU A 159 11.40 -0.87 -8.90
CA LEU A 159 10.27 -0.08 -8.45
C LEU A 159 9.12 -1.02 -8.13
N GLU A 160 8.53 -0.79 -6.97
CA GLU A 160 7.22 -1.28 -6.59
C GLU A 160 6.33 -0.06 -6.40
N TYR A 161 5.16 -0.06 -7.03
CA TYR A 161 4.18 1.00 -6.91
C TYR A 161 2.82 0.40 -6.57
N ASN A 162 2.33 0.73 -5.39
CA ASN A 162 1.23 0.07 -4.71
C ASN A 162 -0.01 0.95 -4.76
N PHE A 163 -1.11 0.40 -5.26
CA PHE A 163 -2.44 1.01 -5.27
C PHE A 163 -3.34 0.26 -4.29
N ARG A 164 -3.77 0.97 -3.25
CA ARG A 164 -4.60 0.43 -2.18
C ARG A 164 -6.05 0.84 -2.41
N HIS A 165 -6.94 -0.14 -2.42
CA HIS A 165 -8.37 0.07 -2.66
C HIS A 165 -9.11 0.15 -1.32
N ALA A 166 -9.04 1.29 -0.65
CA ALA A 166 -9.63 1.51 0.69
C ALA A 166 -11.15 1.25 0.76
N HIS A 167 -11.82 1.17 -0.39
CA HIS A 167 -13.25 0.87 -0.51
C HIS A 167 -13.55 -0.62 -0.78
N LYS A 168 -12.54 -1.45 -1.06
CA LYS A 168 -12.64 -2.90 -1.27
C LYS A 168 -12.06 -3.63 -0.07
N ILE A 169 -12.88 -3.72 0.97
CA ILE A 169 -12.52 -4.42 2.21
C ILE A 169 -13.32 -5.72 2.30
N GLN A 170 -12.62 -6.81 2.59
CA GLN A 170 -13.23 -8.10 2.90
C GLN A 170 -13.10 -8.40 4.39
N CYS A 171 -14.25 -8.56 5.03
CA CYS A 171 -14.34 -9.04 6.41
C CYS A 171 -14.54 -10.55 6.40
N LYS A 172 -13.71 -11.28 7.14
CA LYS A 172 -13.87 -12.72 7.41
C LYS A 172 -14.06 -12.94 8.90
N TRP A 173 -15.02 -13.81 9.21
CA TRP A 173 -15.37 -14.23 10.56
C TRP A 173 -15.06 -15.72 10.69
N ASP A 174 -14.20 -16.09 11.64
CA ASP A 174 -13.92 -17.47 12.04
C ASP A 174 -14.49 -17.77 13.42
#